data_AF-T0Q6E7-F1
#
_entry.id   AF-T0Q6E7-F1
#
_cell.length_a   1.000
_cell.length_b   1.000
_cell.length_c   1.000
_cell.angle_alpha   90.00
_cell.angle_beta   90.00
_cell.angle_gamma   90.00
#
_symmetry.space_group_name_H-M   'P 1'
#
loop_
_entity.id
_entity.type
_entity.pdbx_description
1 polymer ?
#
loop_
_entity_poly.entity_id
_entity_poly.type
_entity_poly.pdbx_seq_one_letter_code
_entity_poly.pdbx_strand_id
1 'polypeptide(L)'
;MDAHASLPVASELKSLSEACTKLWTLDDNRLVPSDDYEINLQQGKSPYQQGDMAPDNLFKFVDPKALQKKTFKLFIDLLDNYERDTGVAETVTRQELRENELFINAICETRVMKYALAWLQGNRKFSGNMDAFKRKLHEMWFGLYRREVANDSSGFEHVFIGEVKDHQVTGFHNWIQMYLEEKAGRLDYLGYIKPKQRGRSVMEPHEYEQLITLQFAWEKEVKPVSTSLIGVSPEFEMALYTMCFLNGTELNEVDLGPYKVIVKCFSIGRGEHAKIGSSFPEACPLTEEQAASKIQAIIRGKATRAKVPLTPAPQNGTWKPSAPSGAPAWGARPASNQASNDVPAATGAWGQPAAQAAPQPAATGAWGQPAARPAGNAWGTQSLNDALPKTQPRP
;
A
#
# COMPACT_ATOMS: atom_id res chain seq x y z
N MET A 1 14.76 -9.08 25.52
CA MET A 1 14.24 -9.25 24.14
C MET A 1 15.07 -10.34 23.50
N ASP A 2 14.47 -11.47 23.13
CA ASP A 2 15.22 -12.66 22.74
C ASP A 2 15.78 -12.56 21.32
N ALA A 3 17.11 -12.61 21.21
CA ALA A 3 17.80 -12.69 19.92
C ALA A 3 17.39 -13.94 19.11
N HIS A 4 16.92 -15.00 19.78
CA HIS A 4 16.42 -16.21 19.15
C HIS A 4 15.09 -16.01 18.40
N ALA A 5 14.30 -14.97 18.69
CA ALA A 5 12.98 -14.76 18.09
C ALA A 5 13.02 -14.32 16.61
N SER A 6 14.19 -14.03 16.05
CA SER A 6 14.38 -13.53 14.67
C SER A 6 15.23 -14.42 13.77
N LEU A 7 15.56 -15.65 14.20
CA LEU A 7 16.26 -16.64 13.36
C LEU A 7 15.27 -17.68 12.80
N PRO A 8 15.46 -18.15 11.56
CA PRO A 8 14.58 -19.12 10.94
C PRO A 8 14.76 -20.53 11.51
N VAL A 9 13.65 -21.22 11.76
CA VAL A 9 13.68 -22.64 12.18
C VAL A 9 13.74 -23.60 10.99
N ALA A 10 13.97 -24.88 11.25
CA ALA A 10 14.22 -25.89 10.21
C ALA A 10 13.02 -26.18 9.27
N SER A 11 11.78 -25.84 9.66
CA SER A 11 10.59 -25.95 8.80
C SER A 11 10.45 -24.70 7.92
N GLU A 12 10.55 -23.51 8.52
CA GLU A 12 10.62 -22.22 7.83
C GLU A 12 11.73 -22.20 6.76
N LEU A 13 12.92 -22.73 7.04
CA LEU A 13 14.00 -22.86 6.05
C LEU A 13 13.64 -23.74 4.84
N LYS A 14 12.71 -24.69 4.99
CA LYS A 14 12.28 -25.62 3.92
C LYS A 14 11.01 -25.15 3.19
N SER A 15 10.34 -24.12 3.69
CA SER A 15 9.05 -23.67 3.17
C SER A 15 9.02 -22.14 3.08
N LEU A 16 9.03 -21.62 1.84
CA LEU A 16 8.85 -20.18 1.59
C LEU A 16 7.52 -19.70 2.21
N SER A 17 6.45 -20.50 2.16
CA SER A 17 5.16 -20.16 2.77
C SER A 17 5.27 -19.97 4.29
N GLU A 18 5.91 -20.90 5.00
CA GLU A 18 6.11 -20.77 6.46
C GLU A 18 6.97 -19.54 6.78
N ALA A 19 7.99 -19.26 5.98
CA ALA A 19 8.86 -18.10 6.17
C ALA A 19 8.13 -16.76 5.90
N CYS A 20 7.24 -16.71 4.91
CA CYS A 20 6.39 -15.55 4.65
C CYS A 20 5.34 -15.35 5.76
N THR A 21 4.75 -16.42 6.28
CA THR A 21 3.93 -16.39 7.50
C THR A 21 4.74 -15.94 8.72
N LYS A 22 6.02 -16.34 8.82
CA LYS A 22 6.90 -15.86 9.88
C LYS A 22 7.16 -14.36 9.77
N LEU A 23 7.47 -13.83 8.58
CA LEU A 23 7.57 -12.38 8.34
C LEU A 23 6.31 -11.66 8.84
N TRP A 24 5.11 -12.20 8.58
CA TRP A 24 3.86 -11.61 9.05
C TRP A 24 3.83 -11.49 10.59
N THR A 25 4.34 -12.47 11.34
CA THR A 25 4.42 -12.38 12.81
C THR A 25 5.56 -11.47 13.34
N LEU A 26 6.51 -11.09 12.48
CA LEU A 26 7.67 -10.25 12.85
C LEU A 26 7.48 -8.77 12.49
N ASP A 27 6.43 -8.42 11.75
CA ASP A 27 6.10 -7.05 11.37
C ASP A 27 5.52 -6.25 12.55
N ASP A 28 6.44 -5.79 13.42
CA ASP A 28 6.15 -4.95 14.60
C ASP A 28 5.54 -3.59 14.25
N ASN A 29 5.74 -3.11 13.01
CA ASN A 29 5.29 -1.80 12.58
C ASN A 29 3.95 -1.84 11.83
N ARG A 30 3.41 -3.03 11.50
CA ARG A 30 2.07 -3.21 10.95
C ARG A 30 1.02 -2.48 11.78
N LEU A 31 0.07 -1.88 11.08
CA LEU A 31 -1.07 -1.19 11.63
C LEU A 31 -2.23 -2.16 11.91
N VAL A 32 -2.91 -1.92 13.02
CA VAL A 32 -4.08 -2.69 13.47
C VAL A 32 -5.36 -2.04 12.92
N PRO A 33 -6.23 -2.78 12.21
CA PRO A 33 -7.52 -2.26 11.75
C PRO A 33 -8.39 -1.76 12.91
N SER A 34 -9.09 -0.65 12.72
CA SER A 34 -9.90 0.11 13.68
C SER A 34 -9.14 0.86 14.80
N ASP A 35 -7.90 0.46 15.11
CA ASP A 35 -7.07 1.16 16.10
C ASP A 35 -6.15 2.20 15.42
N ASP A 36 -5.31 1.74 14.48
CA ASP A 36 -4.34 2.58 13.77
C ASP A 36 -4.90 3.17 12.45
N TYR A 37 -5.93 2.54 11.86
CA TYR A 37 -6.59 2.99 10.63
C TYR A 37 -7.98 2.39 10.44
N GLU A 38 -8.85 3.03 9.67
CA GLU A 38 -10.15 2.49 9.26
C GLU A 38 -10.40 2.71 7.76
N ILE A 39 -10.96 1.69 7.10
CA ILE A 39 -11.35 1.74 5.69
C ILE A 39 -12.87 1.67 5.49
N ASN A 40 -13.35 2.24 4.38
CA ASN A 40 -14.73 2.25 3.93
C ASN A 40 -14.86 1.45 2.63
N LEU A 41 -15.12 0.15 2.73
CA LEU A 41 -15.22 -0.72 1.55
C LEU A 41 -16.45 -0.46 0.68
N GLN A 42 -17.50 0.16 1.21
CA GLN A 42 -18.69 0.57 0.46
C GLN A 42 -19.33 -0.61 -0.32
N GLN A 43 -19.75 -0.42 -1.58
CA GLN A 43 -20.41 -1.49 -2.33
C GLN A 43 -19.42 -2.33 -3.14
N GLY A 44 -19.29 -3.60 -2.77
CA GLY A 44 -18.38 -4.51 -3.49
C GLY A 44 -18.91 -4.95 -4.86
N LYS A 45 -18.04 -4.87 -5.86
CA LYS A 45 -18.29 -5.07 -7.29
C LYS A 45 -17.60 -6.32 -7.86
N SER A 46 -17.89 -6.69 -9.10
CA SER A 46 -17.12 -7.72 -9.82
C SER A 46 -15.91 -7.13 -10.55
N PRO A 47 -14.86 -7.92 -10.84
CA PRO A 47 -13.78 -7.47 -11.73
C PRO A 47 -14.34 -6.93 -13.04
N TYR A 48 -13.75 -5.84 -13.55
CA TYR A 48 -14.16 -5.16 -14.80
C TYR A 48 -15.58 -4.60 -14.82
N GLN A 49 -16.30 -4.54 -13.68
CA GLN A 49 -17.58 -3.84 -13.59
C GLN A 49 -17.35 -2.33 -13.75
N GLN A 50 -17.99 -1.74 -14.75
CA GLN A 50 -17.95 -0.30 -15.01
C GLN A 50 -18.82 0.48 -14.02
N GLY A 51 -18.50 1.77 -13.88
CA GLY A 51 -19.19 2.69 -12.97
C GLY A 51 -18.63 2.69 -11.55
N ASP A 52 -18.79 3.82 -10.88
CA ASP A 52 -18.46 4.00 -9.48
C ASP A 52 -19.45 3.23 -8.57
N MET A 53 -18.90 2.59 -7.53
CA MET A 53 -19.63 1.85 -6.50
C MET A 53 -19.21 2.30 -5.08
N ALA A 54 -18.40 3.35 -4.98
CA ALA A 54 -17.77 3.84 -3.77
C ALA A 54 -17.59 5.38 -3.83
N PRO A 55 -18.67 6.17 -3.71
CA PRO A 55 -18.64 7.63 -3.83
C PRO A 55 -17.87 8.36 -2.70
N ASP A 56 -17.46 7.65 -1.65
CA ASP A 56 -16.60 8.16 -0.58
C ASP A 56 -15.16 7.60 -0.71
N ASN A 57 -14.19 8.24 -0.06
CA ASN A 57 -12.82 7.73 0.08
C ASN A 57 -12.75 6.32 0.69
N LEU A 58 -11.76 5.52 0.27
CA LEU A 58 -11.41 4.24 0.88
C LEU A 58 -10.90 4.42 2.31
N PHE A 59 -10.01 5.38 2.57
CA PHE A 59 -9.44 5.57 3.90
C PHE A 59 -10.24 6.61 4.70
N LYS A 60 -10.97 6.16 5.74
CA LYS A 60 -11.64 7.07 6.69
C LYS A 60 -10.62 7.79 7.57
N PHE A 61 -9.65 7.04 8.09
CA PHE A 61 -8.49 7.60 8.77
C PHE A 61 -7.29 6.64 8.73
N VAL A 62 -6.11 7.22 8.93
CA VAL A 62 -4.86 6.55 9.32
C VAL A 62 -4.27 7.43 10.43
N ASP A 63 -3.90 6.89 11.59
CA ASP A 63 -3.33 7.69 12.69
C ASP A 63 -2.04 8.37 12.18
N PRO A 64 -1.95 9.72 12.21
CA PRO A 64 -0.75 10.43 11.83
C PRO A 64 0.52 9.94 12.55
N LYS A 65 0.41 9.42 13.78
CA LYS A 65 1.55 8.82 14.52
C LYS A 65 2.10 7.57 13.85
N ALA A 66 1.26 6.77 13.20
CA ALA A 66 1.70 5.61 12.43
C ALA A 66 2.64 6.03 11.29
N LEU A 67 2.30 7.12 10.61
CA LEU A 67 3.11 7.69 9.52
C LEU A 67 4.40 8.36 10.03
N GLN A 68 4.49 8.69 11.34
CA GLN A 68 5.72 9.16 11.98
C GLN A 68 6.64 8.03 12.48
N LYS A 69 6.27 6.74 12.33
CA LYS A 69 7.19 5.62 12.59
C LYS A 69 8.41 5.75 11.66
N LYS A 70 9.64 5.46 12.15
CA LYS A 70 10.91 5.71 11.44
C LYS A 70 10.92 5.17 10.00
N THR A 71 10.49 3.92 9.78
CA THR A 71 10.48 3.29 8.45
C THR A 71 9.37 3.83 7.56
N PHE A 72 8.21 4.19 8.12
CA PHE A 72 7.11 4.80 7.39
C PHE A 72 7.48 6.19 6.89
N LYS A 73 8.02 7.05 7.76
CA LYS A 73 8.46 8.39 7.35
C LYS A 73 9.52 8.31 6.25
N LEU A 74 10.57 7.52 6.43
CA LEU A 74 11.63 7.37 5.44
C LEU A 74 11.17 6.71 4.13
N PHE A 75 10.07 5.95 4.15
CA PHE A 75 9.43 5.44 2.94
C PHE A 75 8.61 6.53 2.25
N ILE A 76 7.89 7.38 2.99
CA ILE A 76 7.13 8.51 2.44
C ILE A 76 8.07 9.54 1.82
N ASP A 77 9.22 9.81 2.46
CA ASP A 77 10.33 10.64 1.95
C ASP A 77 11.07 10.01 0.74
N LEU A 78 10.55 8.90 0.18
CA LEU A 78 10.98 8.34 -1.11
C LEU A 78 9.88 8.41 -2.18
N LEU A 79 8.61 8.59 -1.80
CA LEU A 79 7.48 8.63 -2.73
C LEU A 79 7.32 10.01 -3.38
N ASP A 80 7.81 11.07 -2.72
CA ASP A 80 7.74 12.46 -3.18
C ASP A 80 8.83 12.86 -4.19
N ASN A 81 9.84 12.00 -4.37
CA ASN A 81 10.94 12.20 -5.31
C ASN A 81 10.60 11.87 -6.78
N TYR A 82 9.42 11.31 -7.08
CA TYR A 82 9.13 10.66 -8.36
C TYR A 82 7.95 11.25 -9.13
N GLU A 83 8.09 11.27 -10.45
CA GLU A 83 7.09 11.74 -11.42
C GLU A 83 6.28 10.56 -11.97
N ARG A 84 5.01 10.78 -12.32
CA ARG A 84 4.06 9.73 -12.75
C ARG A 84 4.29 9.18 -14.17
N ASP A 85 4.84 10.02 -15.06
CA ASP A 85 4.96 9.74 -16.48
C ASP A 85 6.29 9.06 -16.82
N THR A 86 6.26 7.95 -17.56
CA THR A 86 7.48 7.22 -17.95
C THR A 86 8.28 7.92 -19.06
N GLY A 87 9.55 7.56 -19.19
CA GLY A 87 10.38 7.93 -20.35
C GLY A 87 11.11 9.27 -20.24
N VAL A 88 11.04 9.95 -19.09
CA VAL A 88 11.98 11.02 -18.72
C VAL A 88 13.21 10.40 -18.07
N ALA A 89 14.41 10.85 -18.46
CA ALA A 89 15.63 10.37 -17.83
C ALA A 89 15.79 10.99 -16.43
N GLU A 90 15.71 10.16 -15.40
CA GLU A 90 15.82 10.59 -14.00
C GLU A 90 17.25 11.08 -13.70
N THR A 91 17.35 12.27 -13.10
CA THR A 91 18.64 12.81 -12.65
C THR A 91 18.78 12.58 -11.15
N VAL A 92 19.22 11.38 -10.78
CA VAL A 92 19.31 10.99 -9.37
C VAL A 92 20.18 11.97 -8.58
N THR A 93 19.56 12.68 -7.63
CA THR A 93 20.24 13.70 -6.84
C THR A 93 21.01 13.11 -5.66
N ARG A 94 21.87 13.93 -5.05
CA ARG A 94 22.54 13.55 -3.79
C ARG A 94 21.58 13.41 -2.61
N GLN A 95 20.37 13.96 -2.72
CA GLN A 95 19.35 13.88 -1.70
C GLN A 95 18.62 12.53 -1.81
N GLU A 96 18.15 12.14 -2.99
CA GLU A 96 17.55 10.81 -3.19
C GLU A 96 18.52 9.67 -2.79
N LEU A 97 19.80 9.75 -3.16
CA LEU A 97 20.81 8.77 -2.72
C LEU A 97 20.94 8.70 -1.19
N ARG A 98 20.73 9.83 -0.50
CA ARG A 98 20.77 9.92 0.97
C ARG A 98 19.50 9.32 1.58
N GLU A 99 18.35 9.56 1.00
CA GLU A 99 17.05 9.00 1.43
C GLU A 99 17.02 7.49 1.22
N ASN A 100 17.47 6.99 0.06
CA ASN A 100 17.67 5.57 -0.23
C ASN A 100 18.56 4.89 0.83
N GLU A 101 19.69 5.51 1.17
CA GLU A 101 20.61 5.01 2.20
C GLU A 101 19.95 4.98 3.59
N LEU A 102 19.25 6.05 3.97
CA LEU A 102 18.56 6.17 5.26
C LEU A 102 17.43 5.13 5.40
N PHE A 103 16.61 4.96 4.36
CA PHE A 103 15.53 3.98 4.34
C PHE A 103 16.07 2.54 4.44
N ILE A 104 17.03 2.15 3.60
CA ILE A 104 17.67 0.82 3.67
C ILE A 104 18.30 0.57 5.05
N ASN A 105 18.97 1.57 5.62
CA ASN A 105 19.53 1.47 6.96
C ASN A 105 18.45 1.23 8.01
N ALA A 106 17.34 1.97 7.96
CA ALA A 106 16.23 1.87 8.91
C ALA A 106 15.50 0.52 8.83
N ILE A 107 15.13 0.05 7.65
CA ILE A 107 14.43 -1.23 7.50
C ILE A 107 15.31 -2.40 7.96
N CYS A 108 16.62 -2.37 7.71
CA CYS A 108 17.56 -3.40 8.13
C CYS A 108 17.78 -3.47 9.66
N GLU A 109 17.32 -2.49 10.43
CA GLU A 109 17.28 -2.56 11.89
C GLU A 109 16.11 -3.41 12.41
N THR A 110 15.07 -3.66 11.60
CA THR A 110 13.83 -4.35 12.00
C THR A 110 14.01 -5.87 12.15
N ARG A 111 13.11 -6.53 12.89
CA ARG A 111 13.10 -8.00 13.03
C ARG A 111 12.80 -8.69 11.69
N VAL A 112 11.93 -8.09 10.88
CA VAL A 112 11.53 -8.55 9.54
C VAL A 112 12.75 -8.71 8.62
N MET A 113 13.53 -7.64 8.42
CA MET A 113 14.69 -7.68 7.50
C MET A 113 15.85 -8.52 8.03
N LYS A 114 16.06 -8.56 9.36
CA LYS A 114 17.05 -9.45 9.98
C LYS A 114 16.70 -10.92 9.76
N TYR A 115 15.42 -11.27 9.89
CA TYR A 115 14.93 -12.61 9.58
C TYR A 115 15.10 -12.95 8.10
N ALA A 116 14.72 -12.04 7.19
CA ALA A 116 14.86 -12.24 5.75
C ALA A 116 16.32 -12.53 5.34
N LEU A 117 17.28 -11.77 5.87
CA LEU A 117 18.71 -12.03 5.68
C LEU A 117 19.11 -13.43 6.17
N ALA A 118 18.75 -13.78 7.41
CA ALA A 118 19.10 -15.08 7.99
C ALA A 118 18.48 -16.26 7.21
N TRP A 119 17.26 -16.09 6.71
CA TRP A 119 16.58 -17.09 5.90
C TRP A 119 17.20 -17.26 4.51
N LEU A 120 17.57 -16.15 3.84
CA LEU A 120 18.28 -16.18 2.56
C LEU A 120 19.68 -16.80 2.68
N GLN A 121 20.39 -16.54 3.78
CA GLN A 121 21.66 -17.20 4.10
C GLN A 121 21.47 -18.71 4.34
N GLY A 122 20.47 -19.11 5.13
CA GLY A 122 20.15 -20.51 5.39
C GLY A 122 19.80 -21.29 4.12
N ASN A 123 19.11 -20.65 3.18
CA ASN A 123 18.77 -21.19 1.85
C ASN A 123 19.88 -21.02 0.79
N ARG A 124 21.05 -20.50 1.17
CA ARG A 124 22.21 -20.25 0.26
C ARG A 124 21.87 -19.34 -0.94
N LYS A 125 20.88 -18.46 -0.80
CA LYS A 125 20.49 -17.44 -1.78
C LYS A 125 21.22 -16.12 -1.60
N PHE A 126 21.85 -15.93 -0.44
CA PHE A 126 22.70 -14.79 -0.16
C PHE A 126 23.92 -15.19 0.69
N SER A 127 25.05 -14.51 0.50
CA SER A 127 26.25 -14.66 1.31
C SER A 127 26.85 -13.28 1.64
N GLY A 128 27.44 -13.15 2.84
CA GLY A 128 27.95 -11.88 3.35
C GLY A 128 27.17 -11.36 4.57
N ASN A 129 27.62 -10.24 5.13
CA ASN A 129 27.07 -9.62 6.34
C ASN A 129 25.90 -8.66 6.03
N MET A 130 25.38 -7.99 7.05
CA MET A 130 24.30 -7.00 6.90
C MET A 130 24.68 -5.86 5.94
N ASP A 131 25.93 -5.39 5.92
CA ASP A 131 26.35 -4.31 5.01
C ASP A 131 26.39 -4.77 3.55
N ALA A 132 26.79 -6.02 3.31
CA ALA A 132 26.65 -6.64 1.99
C ALA A 132 25.18 -6.78 1.59
N PHE A 133 24.29 -7.12 2.52
CA PHE A 133 22.87 -7.23 2.25
C PHE A 133 22.24 -5.86 1.92
N LYS A 134 22.57 -4.81 2.68
CA LYS A 134 22.18 -3.42 2.37
C LYS A 134 22.62 -2.99 0.97
N ARG A 135 23.86 -3.31 0.56
CA ARG A 135 24.33 -3.06 -0.81
C ARG A 135 23.53 -3.86 -1.85
N LYS A 136 23.19 -5.12 -1.58
CA LYS A 136 22.39 -5.94 -2.51
C LYS A 136 20.96 -5.44 -2.65
N LEU A 137 20.35 -4.99 -1.55
CA LEU A 137 19.05 -4.31 -1.57
C LEU A 137 19.13 -3.03 -2.41
N HIS A 138 20.16 -2.20 -2.22
CA HIS A 138 20.34 -0.98 -3.02
C HIS A 138 20.50 -1.28 -4.52
N GLU A 139 21.30 -2.27 -4.90
CA GLU A 139 21.46 -2.67 -6.31
C GLU A 139 20.14 -3.14 -6.95
N MET A 140 19.38 -3.95 -6.21
CA MET A 140 18.17 -4.63 -6.68
C MET A 140 16.95 -3.73 -6.74
N TRP A 141 16.80 -2.83 -5.77
CA TRP A 141 15.63 -1.96 -5.61
C TRP A 141 15.85 -0.56 -6.20
N PHE A 142 16.99 0.07 -5.94
CA PHE A 142 17.27 1.48 -6.31
C PHE A 142 18.31 1.61 -7.44
N GLY A 143 18.83 0.50 -7.96
CA GLY A 143 19.72 0.53 -9.10
C GLY A 143 18.93 0.80 -10.37
N LEU A 144 19.04 2.01 -10.94
CA LEU A 144 18.39 2.37 -12.21
C LEU A 144 18.65 1.34 -13.32
N TYR A 145 17.63 0.99 -14.07
CA TYR A 145 17.71 0.20 -15.30
C TYR A 145 17.05 0.95 -16.46
N ARG A 146 17.17 0.39 -17.67
CA ARG A 146 16.55 0.91 -18.89
C ARG A 146 15.23 0.19 -19.15
N ARG A 147 14.15 0.95 -19.31
CA ARG A 147 12.84 0.46 -19.75
C ARG A 147 12.41 1.10 -21.06
N GLU A 148 12.54 2.41 -21.20
CA GLU A 148 12.27 3.19 -22.41
C GLU A 148 13.54 3.97 -22.81
N VAL A 149 14.01 4.82 -21.89
CA VAL A 149 15.28 5.56 -21.95
C VAL A 149 16.34 4.88 -21.07
N ALA A 150 17.62 5.18 -21.26
CA ALA A 150 18.67 4.58 -20.43
C ALA A 150 18.63 5.16 -18.99
N ASN A 151 18.50 4.28 -18.00
CA ASN A 151 18.44 4.63 -16.56
C ASN A 151 17.22 5.50 -16.22
N ASP A 152 16.02 5.02 -16.58
CA ASP A 152 14.76 5.75 -16.48
C ASP A 152 13.78 5.15 -15.46
N SER A 153 14.13 4.06 -14.78
CA SER A 153 13.35 3.53 -13.66
C SER A 153 14.17 2.58 -12.77
N SER A 154 13.75 2.43 -11.50
CA SER A 154 14.21 1.43 -10.54
C SER A 154 13.14 0.39 -10.20
N GLY A 155 13.48 -0.57 -9.33
CA GLY A 155 12.52 -1.54 -8.82
C GLY A 155 11.62 -0.96 -7.72
N PHE A 156 12.09 0.09 -7.02
CA PHE A 156 11.33 0.75 -5.96
C PHE A 156 10.10 1.47 -6.53
N GLU A 157 10.25 2.34 -7.54
CA GLU A 157 9.11 3.04 -8.16
C GLU A 157 8.06 2.04 -8.65
N HIS A 158 8.50 1.06 -9.44
CA HIS A 158 7.59 0.19 -10.17
C HIS A 158 6.78 -0.74 -9.25
N VAL A 159 7.32 -1.10 -8.08
CA VAL A 159 6.62 -1.85 -7.03
C VAL A 159 5.71 -0.95 -6.20
N PHE A 160 6.25 0.16 -5.67
CA PHE A 160 5.61 0.91 -4.59
C PHE A 160 4.80 2.13 -5.08
N ILE A 161 5.28 2.83 -6.10
CA ILE A 161 4.66 4.05 -6.64
C ILE A 161 3.69 3.66 -7.76
N GLY A 162 4.18 2.90 -8.73
CA GLY A 162 3.53 2.69 -10.02
C GLY A 162 3.66 3.88 -10.96
N GLU A 163 3.17 3.71 -12.17
CA GLU A 163 3.34 4.63 -13.29
C GLU A 163 2.11 4.61 -14.19
N VAL A 164 2.04 5.53 -15.16
CA VAL A 164 1.10 5.41 -16.28
C VAL A 164 1.86 5.15 -17.58
N LYS A 165 1.45 4.08 -18.26
CA LYS A 165 1.96 3.70 -19.58
C LYS A 165 0.80 3.36 -20.49
N ASP A 166 0.78 3.89 -21.72
CA ASP A 166 -0.24 3.61 -22.74
C ASP A 166 -1.69 3.75 -22.21
N HIS A 167 -1.96 4.84 -21.45
CA HIS A 167 -3.23 5.11 -20.76
C HIS A 167 -3.68 4.02 -19.77
N GLN A 168 -2.72 3.32 -19.16
CA GLN A 168 -2.98 2.28 -18.16
C GLN A 168 -2.05 2.47 -16.96
N VAL A 169 -2.62 2.35 -15.76
CA VAL A 169 -1.83 2.34 -14.51
C VAL A 169 -1.15 0.98 -14.36
N THR A 170 0.18 0.95 -14.37
CA THR A 170 0.99 -0.25 -14.09
C THR A 170 1.77 -0.09 -12.78
N GLY A 171 1.99 -1.19 -12.05
CA GLY A 171 2.43 -1.09 -10.66
C GLY A 171 1.31 -0.53 -9.76
N PHE A 172 1.65 0.32 -8.79
CA PHE A 172 0.71 0.96 -7.85
C PHE A 172 -0.12 -0.05 -7.02
N HIS A 173 0.56 -0.76 -6.11
CA HIS A 173 -0.05 -1.76 -5.21
C HIS A 173 0.10 -1.42 -3.72
N ASN A 174 0.92 -0.43 -3.37
CA ASN A 174 1.20 -0.09 -1.97
C ASN A 174 0.12 0.80 -1.36
N TRP A 175 -0.32 0.44 -0.15
CA TRP A 175 -1.42 1.11 0.53
C TRP A 175 -1.07 2.51 1.06
N ILE A 176 0.22 2.78 1.37
CA ILE A 176 0.67 4.11 1.81
C ILE A 176 0.59 5.07 0.64
N GLN A 177 1.10 4.68 -0.54
CA GLN A 177 0.95 5.46 -1.77
C GLN A 177 -0.54 5.71 -2.09
N MET A 178 -1.40 4.68 -2.01
CA MET A 178 -2.83 4.87 -2.27
C MET A 178 -3.48 5.86 -1.30
N TYR A 179 -3.14 5.79 0.00
CA TYR A 179 -3.61 6.74 1.00
C TYR A 179 -3.15 8.17 0.73
N LEU A 180 -1.89 8.37 0.31
CA LEU A 180 -1.36 9.70 -0.01
C LEU A 180 -1.99 10.29 -1.26
N GLU A 181 -2.15 9.49 -2.33
CA GLU A 181 -2.79 9.91 -3.57
C GLU A 181 -4.28 10.21 -3.40
N GLU A 182 -5.01 9.42 -2.61
CA GLU A 182 -6.41 9.66 -2.27
C GLU A 182 -6.56 10.96 -1.44
N LYS A 183 -5.70 11.14 -0.45
CA LYS A 183 -5.65 12.36 0.38
C LYS A 183 -5.27 13.61 -0.44
N ALA A 184 -4.50 13.45 -1.51
CA ALA A 184 -4.18 14.51 -2.46
C ALA A 184 -5.31 14.80 -3.47
N GLY A 185 -6.38 13.98 -3.49
CA GLY A 185 -7.47 14.08 -4.48
C GLY A 185 -7.08 13.62 -5.89
N ARG A 186 -5.99 12.85 -6.01
CA ARG A 186 -5.49 12.29 -7.27
C ARG A 186 -5.93 10.84 -7.52
N LEU A 187 -6.22 10.08 -6.47
CA LEU A 187 -6.83 8.76 -6.54
C LEU A 187 -8.32 8.84 -6.22
N ASP A 188 -9.12 8.18 -7.07
CA ASP A 188 -10.57 8.02 -6.95
C ASP A 188 -10.89 6.52 -6.78
N TYR A 189 -11.42 6.14 -5.62
CA TYR A 189 -11.67 4.73 -5.27
C TYR A 189 -13.01 4.26 -5.83
N LEU A 190 -13.02 3.26 -6.70
CA LEU A 190 -14.21 2.84 -7.46
C LEU A 190 -14.90 1.59 -6.88
N GLY A 191 -14.51 1.15 -5.68
CA GLY A 191 -15.08 0.01 -4.95
C GLY A 191 -14.20 -1.25 -4.90
N TYR A 192 -14.44 -2.10 -3.89
CA TYR A 192 -13.69 -3.36 -3.71
C TYR A 192 -14.24 -4.50 -4.56
N ILE A 193 -13.35 -5.38 -4.99
CA ILE A 193 -13.68 -6.65 -5.62
C ILE A 193 -13.87 -7.69 -4.51
N LYS A 194 -15.08 -8.28 -4.44
CA LYS A 194 -15.43 -9.20 -3.35
C LYS A 194 -14.47 -10.41 -3.32
N PRO A 195 -13.82 -10.68 -2.18
CA PRO A 195 -12.77 -11.70 -2.11
C PRO A 195 -13.34 -13.10 -2.34
N LYS A 196 -12.59 -13.94 -3.05
CA LYS A 196 -13.01 -15.33 -3.36
C LYS A 196 -12.99 -16.21 -2.11
N GLN A 197 -11.97 -16.01 -1.28
CA GLN A 197 -11.69 -16.62 0.02
C GLN A 197 -11.44 -15.47 1.02
N ARG A 198 -11.81 -15.62 2.29
CA ARG A 198 -11.39 -14.70 3.36
C ARG A 198 -10.15 -15.25 4.04
N GLY A 199 -9.26 -14.39 4.51
CA GLY A 199 -8.18 -14.82 5.40
C GLY A 199 -8.65 -14.85 6.85
N ARG A 200 -9.34 -13.78 7.28
CA ARG A 200 -9.90 -13.65 8.63
C ARG A 200 -11.21 -14.41 8.81
N SER A 201 -11.71 -14.43 10.04
CA SER A 201 -12.95 -15.13 10.37
C SER A 201 -14.13 -14.60 9.55
N VAL A 202 -15.01 -15.49 9.09
CA VAL A 202 -16.25 -15.11 8.39
C VAL A 202 -17.19 -14.25 9.26
N MET A 203 -16.96 -14.20 10.57
CA MET A 203 -17.70 -13.39 11.54
C MET A 203 -17.11 -11.98 11.76
N GLU A 204 -15.86 -11.72 11.35
CA GLU A 204 -15.27 -10.38 11.41
C GLU A 204 -15.79 -9.51 10.25
N PRO A 205 -15.83 -8.17 10.37
CA PRO A 205 -16.11 -7.27 9.25
C PRO A 205 -15.14 -7.50 8.07
N HIS A 206 -15.54 -7.13 6.86
CA HIS A 206 -14.65 -7.23 5.69
C HIS A 206 -13.55 -6.15 5.73
N GLU A 207 -13.84 -5.04 6.39
CA GLU A 207 -12.98 -3.88 6.65
C GLU A 207 -11.76 -4.23 7.51
N TYR A 208 -11.77 -5.40 8.17
CA TYR A 208 -10.65 -5.91 8.97
C TYR A 208 -9.69 -6.78 8.14
N GLU A 209 -10.08 -7.21 6.93
CA GLU A 209 -9.16 -7.91 6.02
C GLU A 209 -8.03 -6.96 5.60
N GLN A 210 -6.80 -7.46 5.66
CA GLN A 210 -5.58 -6.72 5.30
C GLN A 210 -5.03 -7.14 3.94
N LEU A 211 -5.77 -7.95 3.20
CA LEU A 211 -5.57 -8.22 1.79
C LEU A 211 -6.85 -7.83 1.06
N ILE A 212 -6.84 -6.66 0.39
CA ILE A 212 -8.00 -6.14 -0.32
C ILE A 212 -7.69 -6.15 -1.83
N THR A 213 -8.65 -6.62 -2.62
CA THR A 213 -8.67 -6.39 -4.07
C THR A 213 -9.64 -5.23 -4.35
N LEU A 214 -9.19 -4.23 -5.09
CA LEU A 214 -9.93 -2.99 -5.36
C LEU A 214 -9.75 -2.50 -6.80
N GLN A 215 -10.63 -1.59 -7.20
CA GLN A 215 -10.55 -0.81 -8.44
C GLN A 215 -10.43 0.67 -8.06
N PHE A 216 -9.63 1.44 -8.80
CA PHE A 216 -9.51 2.88 -8.63
C PHE A 216 -9.16 3.56 -9.97
N ALA A 217 -9.38 4.86 -10.06
CA ALA A 217 -8.76 5.71 -11.07
C ALA A 217 -7.64 6.54 -10.44
N TRP A 218 -6.54 6.73 -11.15
CA TRP A 218 -5.45 7.61 -10.75
C TRP A 218 -5.27 8.68 -11.81
N GLU A 219 -5.59 9.93 -11.45
CA GLU A 219 -5.63 11.09 -12.33
C GLU A 219 -6.25 10.76 -13.72
N LYS A 220 -7.49 10.25 -13.67
CA LYS A 220 -8.35 9.81 -14.80
C LYS A 220 -8.09 8.41 -15.36
N GLU A 221 -6.92 7.81 -15.15
CA GLU A 221 -6.62 6.48 -15.73
C GLU A 221 -7.07 5.36 -14.78
N VAL A 222 -7.92 4.45 -15.28
CA VAL A 222 -8.55 3.41 -14.45
C VAL A 222 -7.62 2.20 -14.31
N LYS A 223 -7.27 1.84 -13.08
CA LYS A 223 -6.67 0.54 -12.75
C LYS A 223 -7.80 -0.47 -12.47
N PRO A 224 -8.06 -1.46 -13.36
CA PRO A 224 -9.24 -2.30 -13.28
C PRO A 224 -9.21 -3.29 -12.10
N VAL A 225 -8.02 -3.74 -11.69
CA VAL A 225 -7.80 -4.64 -10.55
C VAL A 225 -6.46 -4.30 -9.91
N SER A 226 -6.47 -4.01 -8.61
CA SER A 226 -5.28 -3.97 -7.75
C SER A 226 -5.53 -4.84 -6.53
N THR A 227 -4.62 -5.76 -6.20
CA THR A 227 -4.63 -6.41 -4.87
C THR A 227 -3.49 -5.82 -4.05
N SER A 228 -3.80 -5.50 -2.80
CA SER A 228 -2.94 -4.67 -1.94
C SER A 228 -3.00 -5.15 -0.50
N LEU A 229 -1.86 -5.08 0.19
CA LEU A 229 -1.74 -5.40 1.61
C LEU A 229 -1.98 -4.12 2.41
N ILE A 230 -3.08 -4.03 3.16
CA ILE A 230 -3.45 -2.79 3.85
C ILE A 230 -2.90 -2.79 5.29
N GLY A 231 -2.19 -1.72 5.64
CA GLY A 231 -1.65 -1.49 6.98
C GLY A 231 -0.31 -2.19 7.26
N VAL A 232 0.20 -3.06 6.38
CA VAL A 232 1.54 -3.66 6.53
C VAL A 232 2.66 -2.62 6.49
N SER A 233 3.81 -2.89 7.08
CA SER A 233 4.93 -1.94 7.03
C SER A 233 5.69 -2.00 5.67
N PRO A 234 6.40 -0.91 5.29
CA PRO A 234 7.27 -0.91 4.12
C PRO A 234 8.33 -2.04 4.15
N GLU A 235 8.92 -2.28 5.32
CA GLU A 235 9.90 -3.35 5.51
C GLU A 235 9.31 -4.76 5.35
N PHE A 236 8.02 -4.97 5.63
CA PHE A 236 7.35 -6.25 5.38
C PHE A 236 7.19 -6.53 3.89
N GLU A 237 6.66 -5.58 3.12
CA GLU A 237 6.52 -5.74 1.67
C GLU A 237 7.90 -5.92 1.01
N MET A 238 8.88 -5.08 1.37
CA MET A 238 10.23 -5.15 0.79
C MET A 238 10.96 -6.45 1.16
N ALA A 239 10.79 -6.98 2.38
CA ALA A 239 11.32 -8.29 2.77
C ALA A 239 10.64 -9.44 2.01
N LEU A 240 9.30 -9.42 1.92
CA LEU A 240 8.51 -10.42 1.24
C LEU A 240 8.90 -10.52 -0.23
N TYR A 241 8.87 -9.41 -0.96
CA TYR A 241 9.23 -9.37 -2.39
C TYR A 241 10.70 -9.73 -2.60
N THR A 242 11.62 -9.31 -1.72
CA THR A 242 13.04 -9.73 -1.80
C THR A 242 13.21 -11.24 -1.62
N MET A 243 12.51 -11.86 -0.67
CA MET A 243 12.58 -13.31 -0.44
C MET A 243 11.96 -14.12 -1.59
N CYS A 244 10.81 -13.70 -2.10
CA CYS A 244 10.16 -14.29 -3.27
C CYS A 244 11.03 -14.16 -4.53
N PHE A 245 11.62 -12.99 -4.77
CA PHE A 245 12.50 -12.75 -5.92
C PHE A 245 13.80 -13.59 -5.90
N LEU A 246 14.49 -13.69 -4.75
CA LEU A 246 15.78 -14.38 -4.66
C LEU A 246 15.67 -15.91 -4.50
N ASN A 247 14.58 -16.42 -3.92
CA ASN A 247 14.41 -17.86 -3.67
C ASN A 247 13.34 -18.53 -4.52
N GLY A 248 12.31 -17.79 -4.94
CA GLY A 248 11.12 -18.30 -5.58
C GLY A 248 11.19 -18.36 -7.11
N THR A 249 10.02 -18.18 -7.73
CA THR A 249 9.86 -18.03 -9.19
C THR A 249 9.08 -16.74 -9.48
N GLU A 250 8.60 -16.54 -10.72
CA GLU A 250 7.72 -15.40 -11.02
C GLU A 250 6.38 -15.47 -10.28
N LEU A 251 5.89 -16.67 -9.94
CA LEU A 251 4.63 -16.90 -9.25
C LEU A 251 4.88 -17.69 -7.95
N ASN A 252 4.64 -17.07 -6.80
CA ASN A 252 4.93 -17.66 -5.49
C ASN A 252 3.65 -17.82 -4.69
N GLU A 253 3.04 -19.02 -4.72
CA GLU A 253 1.91 -19.35 -3.87
C GLU A 253 2.39 -19.52 -2.41
N VAL A 254 1.95 -18.62 -1.53
CA VAL A 254 2.38 -18.52 -0.13
C VAL A 254 1.24 -18.10 0.78
N ASP A 255 1.39 -18.41 2.06
CA ASP A 255 0.52 -17.97 3.15
C ASP A 255 1.18 -16.77 3.85
N LEU A 256 0.45 -15.65 3.95
CA LEU A 256 0.83 -14.44 4.66
C LEU A 256 0.00 -14.34 5.93
N GLY A 257 0.36 -15.12 6.96
CA GLY A 257 -0.44 -15.22 8.17
C GLY A 257 -1.80 -15.86 7.85
N PRO A 258 -2.93 -15.13 7.94
CA PRO A 258 -4.24 -15.69 7.60
C PRO A 258 -4.54 -15.71 6.08
N TYR A 259 -3.77 -15.02 5.23
CA TYR A 259 -4.12 -14.88 3.80
C TYR A 259 -3.34 -15.83 2.90
N LYS A 260 -4.02 -16.59 2.05
CA LYS A 260 -3.38 -17.35 0.97
C LYS A 260 -3.30 -16.52 -0.31
N VAL A 261 -2.11 -16.31 -0.85
CA VAL A 261 -1.84 -15.40 -1.98
C VAL A 261 -0.87 -16.00 -3.00
N ILE A 262 -0.84 -15.41 -4.19
CA ILE A 262 0.26 -15.55 -5.13
C ILE A 262 1.05 -14.24 -5.11
N VAL A 263 2.26 -14.25 -4.57
CA VAL A 263 3.20 -13.12 -4.72
C VAL A 263 3.85 -13.23 -6.09
N LYS A 264 3.51 -12.30 -6.98
CA LYS A 264 4.17 -12.16 -8.28
C LYS A 264 5.45 -11.37 -8.13
N CYS A 265 6.52 -11.83 -8.76
CA CYS A 265 7.81 -11.14 -8.80
C CYS A 265 8.41 -11.21 -10.21
N PHE A 266 8.30 -10.12 -10.96
CA PHE A 266 8.94 -10.00 -12.27
C PHE A 266 10.41 -9.59 -12.12
N SER A 267 11.25 -9.96 -13.08
CA SER A 267 12.68 -9.64 -13.08
C SER A 267 13.09 -8.79 -14.29
N ILE A 268 13.99 -7.85 -14.07
CA ILE A 268 14.63 -7.05 -15.11
C ILE A 268 16.12 -7.41 -15.16
N GLY A 269 16.63 -7.67 -16.37
CA GLY A 269 17.97 -8.23 -16.56
C GLY A 269 18.04 -9.74 -16.32
N ARG A 270 19.24 -10.28 -16.11
CA ARG A 270 19.50 -11.72 -15.89
C ARG A 270 20.74 -11.93 -15.02
N GLY A 271 20.80 -13.07 -14.34
CA GLY A 271 21.96 -13.49 -13.56
C GLY A 271 22.11 -12.69 -12.26
N GLU A 272 23.36 -12.51 -11.80
CA GLU A 272 23.65 -11.87 -10.51
C GLU A 272 23.17 -10.42 -10.41
N HIS A 273 23.15 -9.69 -11.52
CA HIS A 273 22.67 -8.30 -11.62
C HIS A 273 21.18 -8.19 -12.00
N ALA A 274 20.40 -9.27 -11.85
CA ALA A 274 18.96 -9.19 -12.00
C ALA A 274 18.36 -8.26 -10.92
N LYS A 275 17.47 -7.38 -11.35
CA LYS A 275 16.77 -6.40 -10.51
C LYS A 275 15.30 -6.75 -10.42
N ILE A 276 14.65 -6.25 -9.37
CA ILE A 276 13.23 -6.48 -9.21
C ILE A 276 12.45 -5.57 -10.18
N GLY A 277 11.53 -6.16 -10.94
CA GLY A 277 10.51 -5.43 -11.68
C GLY A 277 9.24 -5.32 -10.84
N SER A 278 8.06 -5.37 -11.48
CA SER A 278 6.78 -5.42 -10.77
C SER A 278 6.77 -6.55 -9.74
N SER A 279 6.35 -6.26 -8.51
CA SER A 279 6.11 -7.27 -7.47
C SER A 279 4.87 -6.87 -6.67
N PHE A 280 3.93 -7.81 -6.52
CA PHE A 280 2.66 -7.56 -5.84
C PHE A 280 1.94 -8.86 -5.48
N PRO A 281 1.08 -8.87 -4.45
CA PRO A 281 0.21 -9.99 -4.14
C PRO A 281 -0.96 -10.06 -5.13
N GLU A 282 -1.42 -11.25 -5.42
CA GLU A 282 -2.74 -11.52 -6.01
C GLU A 282 -3.51 -12.50 -5.11
N ALA A 283 -4.81 -12.25 -4.95
CA ALA A 283 -5.69 -13.16 -4.20
C ALA A 283 -5.82 -14.51 -4.95
N CYS A 284 -5.57 -15.62 -4.24
CA CYS A 284 -5.63 -16.94 -4.86
C CYS A 284 -6.97 -17.25 -5.54
N PRO A 285 -6.96 -18.02 -6.65
CA PRO A 285 -8.19 -18.63 -7.16
C PRO A 285 -8.75 -19.63 -6.14
N LEU A 286 -10.04 -19.96 -6.27
CA LEU A 286 -10.62 -21.08 -5.54
C LEU A 286 -9.99 -22.38 -6.04
N THR A 287 -9.68 -23.30 -5.12
CA THR A 287 -9.38 -24.69 -5.51
C THR A 287 -10.62 -25.33 -6.14
N GLU A 288 -10.45 -26.39 -6.92
CA GLU A 288 -11.59 -27.09 -7.54
C GLU A 288 -12.62 -27.57 -6.49
N GLU A 289 -12.16 -28.07 -5.35
CA GLU A 289 -13.01 -28.50 -4.23
C GLU A 289 -13.79 -27.33 -3.61
N GLN A 290 -13.15 -26.19 -3.40
CA GLN A 290 -13.81 -24.98 -2.90
C GLN A 290 -14.79 -24.41 -3.91
N ALA A 291 -14.45 -24.42 -5.20
CA ALA A 291 -15.32 -23.99 -6.29
C ALA A 291 -16.55 -24.91 -6.38
N ALA A 292 -16.36 -26.23 -6.35
CA ALA A 292 -17.42 -27.22 -6.32
C ALA A 292 -18.33 -27.04 -5.09
N SER A 293 -17.75 -26.87 -3.90
CA SER A 293 -18.49 -26.62 -2.65
C SER A 293 -19.32 -25.33 -2.73
N LYS A 294 -18.75 -24.26 -3.29
CA LYS A 294 -19.43 -22.96 -3.48
C LYS A 294 -20.57 -23.08 -4.49
N ILE A 295 -20.38 -23.81 -5.59
CA ILE A 295 -21.41 -24.10 -6.60
C ILE A 295 -22.54 -24.94 -5.97
N GLN A 296 -22.21 -26.00 -5.22
CA GLN A 296 -23.20 -26.82 -4.52
C GLN A 296 -23.99 -26.01 -3.48
N ALA A 297 -23.35 -25.11 -2.73
CA ALA A 297 -24.01 -24.22 -1.79
C ALA A 297 -24.97 -23.25 -2.49
N ILE A 298 -24.58 -22.67 -3.62
CA ILE A 298 -25.45 -21.80 -4.45
C ILE A 298 -26.65 -22.59 -5.00
N ILE A 299 -26.44 -23.79 -5.53
CA ILE A 299 -27.51 -24.67 -6.02
C ILE A 299 -28.47 -25.04 -4.89
N ARG A 300 -27.95 -25.45 -3.72
CA ARG A 300 -28.74 -25.77 -2.53
C ARG A 300 -29.55 -24.54 -2.08
N GLY A 301 -28.93 -23.37 -2.03
CA GLY A 301 -29.61 -22.11 -1.67
C GLY A 301 -30.73 -21.73 -2.64
N LYS A 302 -30.52 -21.87 -3.96
CA LYS A 302 -31.56 -21.68 -4.98
C LYS A 302 -32.70 -22.69 -4.82
N ALA A 303 -32.38 -23.97 -4.63
CA ALA A 303 -33.37 -25.03 -4.43
C ALA A 303 -34.19 -24.84 -3.14
N THR A 304 -33.57 -24.40 -2.04
CA THR A 304 -34.28 -24.04 -0.81
C THR A 304 -35.21 -22.85 -1.04
N ARG A 305 -34.74 -21.76 -1.67
CA ARG A 305 -35.58 -20.59 -1.98
C ARG A 305 -36.77 -20.93 -2.88
N ALA A 306 -36.58 -21.81 -3.87
CA ALA A 306 -37.67 -22.28 -4.74
C ALA A 306 -38.70 -23.18 -4.01
N LYS A 307 -38.36 -23.72 -2.84
CA LYS A 307 -39.26 -24.53 -1.99
C LYS A 307 -39.95 -23.72 -0.89
N VAL A 308 -39.53 -22.48 -0.63
CA VAL A 308 -40.24 -21.57 0.28
C VAL A 308 -41.40 -20.95 -0.50
N PRO A 309 -42.66 -21.15 -0.08
CA PRO A 309 -43.79 -20.48 -0.71
C PRO A 309 -43.62 -18.96 -0.61
N LEU A 310 -43.91 -18.26 -1.71
CA LEU A 310 -44.05 -16.79 -1.67
C LEU A 310 -45.30 -16.47 -0.84
N THR A 311 -45.11 -16.16 0.45
CA THR A 311 -46.15 -15.53 1.26
C THR A 311 -46.51 -14.19 0.61
N PRO A 312 -47.80 -13.94 0.28
CA PRO A 312 -48.22 -12.63 -0.18
C PRO A 312 -47.83 -11.57 0.84
N ALA A 313 -47.35 -10.42 0.38
CA ALA A 313 -47.18 -9.27 1.25
C ALA A 313 -48.54 -8.96 1.92
N PRO A 314 -48.61 -8.78 3.24
CA PRO A 314 -49.88 -8.59 3.93
C PRO A 314 -50.53 -7.29 3.44
N GLN A 315 -51.64 -7.42 2.73
CA GLN A 315 -52.48 -6.28 2.36
C GLN A 315 -53.07 -5.66 3.63
N ASN A 316 -52.72 -4.40 3.91
CA ASN A 316 -53.30 -3.54 4.95
C ASN A 316 -53.67 -4.22 6.28
N GLY A 317 -52.65 -4.60 7.06
CA GLY A 317 -52.80 -4.94 8.47
C GLY A 317 -51.73 -4.25 9.31
N THR A 318 -52.12 -3.38 10.24
CA THR A 318 -51.18 -2.72 11.17
C THR A 318 -50.49 -3.75 12.05
N TRP A 319 -49.20 -4.00 11.80
CA TRP A 319 -48.42 -4.93 12.59
C TRP A 319 -48.10 -4.33 13.96
N LYS A 320 -48.65 -4.91 15.04
CA LYS A 320 -48.24 -4.63 16.42
C LYS A 320 -47.47 -5.84 16.94
N PRO A 321 -46.22 -5.69 17.44
CA PRO A 321 -45.54 -6.78 18.12
C PRO A 321 -46.26 -7.10 19.44
N SER A 322 -46.67 -8.36 19.61
CA SER A 322 -47.08 -8.91 20.89
C SER A 322 -45.85 -9.17 21.76
N ALA A 323 -45.67 -8.41 22.85
CA ALA A 323 -44.58 -8.65 23.80
C ALA A 323 -44.81 -9.94 24.61
N PRO A 324 -43.78 -10.76 24.87
CA PRO A 324 -43.90 -11.91 25.76
C PRO A 324 -44.08 -11.45 27.21
N SER A 325 -44.98 -12.11 27.94
CA SER A 325 -45.25 -11.84 29.35
C SER A 325 -44.12 -12.33 30.27
N GLY A 326 -43.38 -11.42 30.92
CA GLY A 326 -42.46 -11.81 32.01
C GLY A 326 -41.16 -11.03 32.18
N ALA A 327 -41.13 -9.71 32.02
CA ALA A 327 -39.97 -8.88 32.39
C ALA A 327 -40.38 -7.75 33.36
N PRO A 328 -39.62 -7.49 34.45
CA PRO A 328 -40.01 -6.51 35.47
C PRO A 328 -39.80 -5.07 35.01
N ALA A 329 -40.68 -4.18 35.45
CA ALA A 329 -40.69 -2.77 35.06
C ALA A 329 -39.60 -1.95 35.79
N TRP A 330 -38.88 -1.12 35.03
CA TRP A 330 -38.00 -0.07 35.57
C TRP A 330 -38.35 1.30 35.00
N GLY A 331 -38.61 2.25 35.90
CA GLY A 331 -38.31 3.68 35.72
C GLY A 331 -39.18 4.49 34.75
N ALA A 332 -40.15 5.24 35.28
CA ALA A 332 -40.86 6.26 34.53
C ALA A 332 -39.97 7.47 34.18
N ARG A 333 -40.20 8.07 32.99
CA ARG A 333 -39.72 9.42 32.66
C ARG A 333 -40.64 10.47 33.28
N PRO A 334 -40.12 11.52 33.96
CA PRO A 334 -40.89 12.73 34.23
C PRO A 334 -40.97 13.63 32.98
N ALA A 335 -41.99 14.47 32.93
CA ALA A 335 -42.24 15.38 31.82
C ALA A 335 -41.66 16.79 32.06
N SER A 336 -41.39 17.48 30.94
CA SER A 336 -41.38 18.95 30.76
C SER A 336 -40.65 19.86 31.76
N ASN A 337 -39.69 20.61 31.22
CA ASN A 337 -39.68 22.06 31.40
C ASN A 337 -39.16 22.74 30.13
N GLN A 338 -39.98 23.61 29.52
CA GLN A 338 -39.59 24.50 28.43
C GLN A 338 -39.26 25.88 29.02
N ALA A 339 -38.12 26.47 28.66
CA ALA A 339 -37.91 27.91 28.71
C ALA A 339 -36.76 28.34 27.77
N SER A 340 -37.06 29.27 26.85
CA SER A 340 -36.19 30.33 26.30
C SER A 340 -34.76 29.95 25.81
N ASN A 341 -34.38 30.17 24.56
CA ASN A 341 -34.35 31.51 23.95
C ASN A 341 -34.47 31.49 22.41
N ASP A 342 -35.26 32.43 21.90
CA ASP A 342 -35.33 32.78 20.47
C ASP A 342 -34.12 33.61 20.02
N VAL A 343 -33.82 33.58 18.73
CA VAL A 343 -32.98 34.58 18.04
C VAL A 343 -33.82 35.20 16.91
N PRO A 344 -34.12 36.52 16.94
CA PRO A 344 -35.00 37.13 15.96
C PRO A 344 -34.27 37.56 14.68
N ALA A 345 -35.00 37.58 13.57
CA ALA A 345 -34.60 38.23 12.31
C ALA A 345 -35.39 39.52 12.09
N ALA A 346 -34.75 40.57 11.56
CA ALA A 346 -35.42 41.76 11.04
C ALA A 346 -34.56 42.55 10.02
N THR A 347 -35.12 42.75 8.81
CA THR A 347 -35.13 43.96 7.94
C THR A 347 -34.16 45.13 8.28
N GLY A 348 -33.44 45.83 7.39
CA GLY A 348 -33.37 46.01 5.90
C GLY A 348 -32.33 47.13 5.57
N ALA A 349 -32.25 47.86 4.45
CA ALA A 349 -32.87 47.87 3.10
C ALA A 349 -32.12 48.89 2.17
N TRP A 350 -32.52 49.00 0.88
CA TRP A 350 -32.18 50.03 -0.15
C TRP A 350 -30.81 50.02 -0.90
N GLY A 351 -30.86 50.12 -2.24
CA GLY A 351 -29.82 50.76 -3.09
C GLY A 351 -29.15 49.90 -4.20
N GLN A 352 -29.37 50.23 -5.48
CA GLN A 352 -28.66 49.69 -6.68
C GLN A 352 -27.64 50.74 -7.24
N PRO A 353 -26.93 50.54 -8.38
CA PRO A 353 -25.93 49.50 -8.73
C PRO A 353 -24.64 50.10 -9.41
N ALA A 354 -23.83 49.25 -10.07
CA ALA A 354 -22.66 49.53 -10.94
C ALA A 354 -21.29 49.73 -10.23
N ALA A 355 -20.12 49.49 -10.82
CA ALA A 355 -19.75 49.18 -12.23
C ALA A 355 -18.53 48.22 -12.35
N GLN A 356 -18.17 47.85 -13.59
CA GLN A 356 -16.99 47.03 -13.94
C GLN A 356 -15.66 47.81 -13.85
N ALA A 357 -14.54 47.14 -13.52
CA ALA A 357 -13.19 47.54 -13.96
C ALA A 357 -12.16 46.39 -13.92
N ALA A 358 -11.13 46.48 -14.76
CA ALA A 358 -10.13 45.47 -15.12
C ALA A 358 -8.91 45.40 -14.14
N PRO A 359 -7.90 44.52 -14.35
CA PRO A 359 -6.97 44.06 -13.30
C PRO A 359 -5.54 44.65 -13.34
N GLN A 360 -4.66 44.10 -12.47
CA GLN A 360 -3.18 44.14 -12.49
C GLN A 360 -2.51 45.43 -11.91
N PRO A 361 -1.21 45.42 -11.48
CA PRO A 361 -0.08 44.66 -12.06
C PRO A 361 0.86 43.88 -11.13
N ALA A 362 1.75 43.13 -11.78
CA ALA A 362 2.86 42.39 -11.19
C ALA A 362 3.98 43.32 -10.65
N ALA A 363 4.77 42.80 -9.69
CA ALA A 363 5.97 43.46 -9.19
C ALA A 363 7.22 42.64 -9.56
N THR A 364 8.08 43.22 -10.39
CA THR A 364 9.44 42.74 -10.67
C THR A 364 10.39 43.14 -9.54
N GLY A 365 11.28 42.24 -9.12
CA GLY A 365 12.36 42.56 -8.18
C GLY A 365 13.51 41.56 -8.31
N ALA A 366 14.68 42.03 -8.77
CA ALA A 366 15.87 41.22 -8.95
C ALA A 366 17.05 41.74 -8.10
N TRP A 367 18.06 40.87 -7.95
CA TRP A 367 19.43 41.10 -7.43
C TRP A 367 19.69 40.89 -5.94
N GLY A 368 20.55 39.91 -5.67
CA GLY A 368 21.18 39.63 -4.39
C GLY A 368 22.11 38.40 -4.48
N GLN A 369 23.31 38.55 -5.05
CA GLN A 369 24.33 37.49 -5.00
C GLN A 369 24.96 37.36 -3.60
N PRO A 370 25.27 36.14 -3.16
CA PRO A 370 26.35 35.89 -2.20
C PRO A 370 27.59 35.29 -2.86
N ALA A 371 28.76 35.78 -2.45
CA ALA A 371 30.09 35.49 -2.96
C ALA A 371 30.51 34.00 -2.99
N ALA A 372 31.37 33.66 -3.97
CA ALA A 372 32.09 32.40 -4.01
C ALA A 372 33.12 32.28 -2.86
N ARG A 373 33.20 31.10 -2.23
CA ARG A 373 34.26 30.68 -1.29
C ARG A 373 34.59 29.19 -1.48
N PRO A 374 35.75 28.72 -1.01
CA PRO A 374 36.66 27.93 -1.86
C PRO A 374 36.39 26.42 -1.88
N ALA A 375 36.92 25.77 -2.92
CA ALA A 375 37.02 24.32 -3.00
C ALA A 375 37.87 23.75 -1.86
N GLY A 376 37.29 22.82 -1.10
CA GLY A 376 37.95 22.10 -0.02
C GLY A 376 37.12 20.89 0.38
N ASN A 377 37.63 19.69 0.10
CA ASN A 377 36.90 18.45 0.31
C ASN A 377 36.88 18.10 1.80
N ALA A 378 35.70 18.09 2.43
CA ALA A 378 35.57 17.86 3.87
C ALA A 378 35.84 16.40 4.34
N TRP A 379 36.11 15.49 3.40
CA TRP A 379 36.41 14.09 3.68
C TRP A 379 37.65 13.67 2.90
N GLY A 380 38.71 13.30 3.63
CA GLY A 380 40.02 12.94 3.09
C GLY A 380 40.07 11.53 2.48
N THR A 381 39.23 11.27 1.48
CA THR A 381 39.25 10.03 0.70
C THR A 381 39.69 10.32 -0.73
N GLN A 382 40.63 9.53 -1.25
CA GLN A 382 41.15 9.69 -2.62
C GLN A 382 40.05 9.50 -3.67
N SER A 383 40.17 10.23 -4.78
CA SER A 383 39.31 10.06 -5.94
C SER A 383 39.55 8.70 -6.58
N LEU A 384 38.49 8.04 -7.10
CA LEU A 384 38.64 6.77 -7.83
C LEU A 384 39.55 6.88 -9.08
N ASN A 385 39.80 8.09 -9.58
CA ASN A 385 40.74 8.31 -10.69
C ASN A 385 42.22 8.16 -10.28
N ASP A 386 42.56 8.16 -8.99
CA ASP A 386 43.92 7.97 -8.49
C ASP A 386 44.30 6.48 -8.27
N ALA A 387 43.34 5.56 -8.43
CA ALA A 387 43.51 4.12 -8.16
C ALA A 387 43.96 3.29 -9.39
N LEU A 388 44.16 3.91 -10.56
CA LEU A 388 44.63 3.21 -11.76
C LEU A 388 46.17 3.22 -11.83
N PRO A 389 46.84 2.07 -12.01
CA PRO A 389 48.29 2.03 -12.16
C PRO A 389 48.71 2.71 -13.47
N LYS A 390 49.44 3.83 -13.35
CA LYS A 390 50.06 4.50 -14.50
C LYS A 390 51.06 3.56 -15.16
N THR A 391 50.74 3.11 -16.37
CA THR A 391 51.64 2.31 -17.20
C THR A 391 52.88 3.13 -17.55
N GLN A 392 54.05 2.72 -17.06
CA GLN A 392 55.32 3.25 -17.56
C GLN A 392 55.61 2.69 -18.97
N PRO A 393 56.10 3.52 -19.91
CA PRO A 393 56.71 3.00 -21.12
C PRO A 393 58.01 2.25 -20.75
N ARG A 394 58.23 1.08 -21.36
CA ARG A 394 59.50 0.34 -21.27
C ARG A 394 60.54 0.91 -22.23
N PRO A 395 61.84 0.70 -21.96
CA PRO A 395 62.95 1.34 -22.68
C PRO A 395 63.08 0.91 -24.14
#